data_AF-A0A540L6J5-F1
#
_entry.id   AF-A0A540L6J5-F1
#
_cell.length_a   1.000
_cell.length_b   1.000
_cell.length_c   1.000
_cell.angle_alpha   90.00
_cell.angle_beta   90.00
_cell.angle_gamma   90.00
#
_symmetry.space_group_name_H-M   'P 1'
#
loop_
_entity.id
_entity.type
_entity.pdbx_description
1 polymer ?
#
loop_
_entity_poly.entity_id
_entity_poly.type
_entity_poly.pdbx_seq_one_letter_code
_entity_poly.pdbx_strand_id
1 'polypeptide(L)'
;MDAVQVVKSSSPPSHEGIHIVRAAIRLLAIFVVFPGTLLIWLMMPTNTYRQIWLPQIRLKASSSTYLGAEGGTILVYTFPILFIAVLGCVYLHLGKKLNNHELKSSSSSSSGTKKNRFAVWKQPMLVKGPLGIVSGIELAFFVMFITLLVWSLSTYLHNKFKNITTQSAAKHHEQVWESKLDSAALVLGLAGIVCLAFLFFPVARGSSVLALFGLSSEGSIKYHIWLGHLVLAFFTAHGLCYIIYWAATEQISQMVIWDKVGVSNVAGELALLSGLFMWATAIPRIRRKMFELFFYTHYLYILFMFFFILHVGIAYACIALPSFYLFLVDRYLRFLQSRTSTRLIFARVLPCETLELNLAKTPGNTLAG
;
A
#
# COMPACT_ATOMS: atom_id res chain seq x y z
N MET A 1 -27.16 -49.38 -22.74
CA MET A 1 -25.75 -49.18 -23.14
C MET A 1 -25.47 -47.71 -22.88
N ASP A 2 -25.15 -47.36 -21.63
CA ASP A 2 -24.93 -45.96 -21.26
C ASP A 2 -23.42 -45.72 -21.23
N ALA A 3 -22.95 -44.96 -22.22
CA ALA A 3 -21.57 -44.56 -22.34
C ALA A 3 -21.24 -43.55 -21.22
N VAL A 4 -20.55 -44.03 -20.19
CA VAL A 4 -19.90 -43.20 -19.17
C VAL A 4 -18.86 -42.34 -19.89
N GLN A 5 -19.15 -41.05 -20.07
CA GLN A 5 -18.16 -40.06 -20.47
C GLN A 5 -17.10 -39.97 -19.38
N VAL A 6 -15.95 -40.60 -19.62
CA VAL A 6 -14.73 -40.38 -18.85
C VAL A 6 -14.26 -38.97 -19.15
N VAL A 7 -14.59 -38.03 -18.26
CA VAL A 7 -13.99 -36.70 -18.25
C VAL A 7 -12.50 -36.89 -18.00
N LYS A 8 -11.71 -36.76 -19.07
CA LYS A 8 -10.25 -36.85 -19.05
C LYS A 8 -9.73 -35.69 -18.20
N SER A 9 -9.46 -35.95 -16.90
CA SER A 9 -8.79 -34.97 -16.04
C SER A 9 -7.46 -34.60 -16.70
N SER A 10 -7.23 -33.31 -16.93
CA SER A 10 -5.97 -32.82 -17.48
C SER A 10 -4.80 -33.36 -16.68
N SER A 11 -3.80 -33.90 -17.38
CA SER A 11 -2.56 -34.37 -16.77
C SER A 11 -1.96 -33.23 -15.93
N PRO A 12 -1.44 -33.49 -14.72
CA PRO A 12 -0.81 -32.46 -13.92
C PRO A 12 0.31 -31.80 -14.74
N PRO A 13 0.45 -30.47 -14.70
CA PRO A 13 1.46 -29.78 -15.49
C PRO A 13 2.84 -30.30 -15.12
N SER A 14 3.68 -30.57 -16.14
CA SER A 14 5.06 -30.99 -15.95
C SER A 14 5.83 -29.95 -15.12
N HIS A 15 6.90 -30.39 -14.43
CA HIS A 15 7.75 -29.51 -13.63
C HIS A 15 8.26 -28.30 -14.44
N GLU A 16 8.64 -28.57 -15.69
CA GLU A 16 9.03 -27.57 -16.68
C GLU A 16 7.89 -26.58 -17.00
N GLY A 17 6.66 -27.08 -17.19
CA GLY A 17 5.48 -26.24 -17.37
C GLY A 17 5.21 -25.31 -16.19
N ILE A 18 5.37 -25.80 -14.95
CA ILE A 18 5.24 -24.97 -13.74
C ILE A 18 6.31 -23.87 -13.70
N HIS A 19 7.57 -24.17 -14.05
CA HIS A 19 8.63 -23.18 -14.13
C HIS A 19 8.35 -22.10 -15.18
N ILE A 20 7.89 -22.49 -16.37
CA ILE A 20 7.54 -21.57 -17.46
C ILE A 20 6.42 -20.62 -17.02
N VAL A 21 5.33 -21.16 -16.47
CA VAL A 21 4.20 -20.34 -15.99
C VAL A 21 4.65 -19.39 -14.88
N ARG A 22 5.46 -19.87 -13.93
CA ARG A 22 5.97 -19.05 -12.84
C ARG A 22 6.90 -17.92 -13.33
N ALA A 23 7.72 -18.18 -14.34
CA ALA A 23 8.54 -17.16 -15.00
C ALA A 23 7.69 -16.14 -15.76
N ALA A 24 6.67 -16.59 -16.49
CA ALA A 24 5.74 -15.73 -17.21
C ALA A 24 4.96 -14.81 -16.27
N ILE A 25 4.43 -15.33 -15.15
CA ILE A 25 3.75 -14.52 -14.13
C ILE A 25 4.69 -13.45 -13.57
N ARG A 26 5.93 -13.82 -13.26
CA ARG A 26 6.92 -12.87 -12.75
C ARG A 26 7.25 -11.79 -13.77
N LEU A 27 7.40 -12.16 -15.05
CA LEU A 27 7.66 -11.23 -16.13
C LEU A 27 6.50 -10.23 -16.28
N LEU A 28 5.27 -10.74 -16.38
CA LEU A 28 4.07 -9.93 -16.52
C LEU A 28 3.88 -8.97 -15.33
N ALA A 29 3.90 -9.49 -14.09
CA ALA A 29 3.61 -8.67 -12.91
C ALA A 29 4.72 -7.63 -12.64
N ILE A 30 5.99 -8.02 -12.70
CA ILE A 30 7.12 -7.16 -12.29
C ILE A 30 7.61 -6.26 -13.42
N PHE A 31 7.60 -6.71 -14.68
CA PHE A 31 8.18 -5.97 -15.80
C PHE A 31 7.15 -5.30 -16.70
N VAL A 32 5.86 -5.62 -16.59
CA VAL A 32 4.81 -4.98 -17.39
C VAL A 32 3.84 -4.20 -16.50
N VAL A 33 3.15 -4.88 -15.58
CA VAL A 33 2.06 -4.25 -14.80
C VAL A 33 2.61 -3.25 -13.78
N PHE A 34 3.66 -3.61 -13.05
CA PHE A 34 4.25 -2.74 -12.04
C PHE A 34 4.85 -1.45 -12.65
N PRO A 35 5.69 -1.50 -13.71
CA PRO A 35 6.19 -0.29 -14.38
C PRO A 35 5.07 0.53 -15.03
N GLY A 36 4.04 -0.12 -15.59
CA GLY A 36 2.85 0.58 -16.08
C GLY A 36 2.15 1.37 -14.98
N THR A 37 2.03 0.79 -13.79
CA THR A 37 1.46 1.48 -12.62
C THR A 37 2.33 2.67 -12.18
N LEU A 38 3.66 2.51 -12.18
CA LEU A 38 4.60 3.60 -11.89
C LEU A 38 4.52 4.73 -12.93
N LEU A 39 4.36 4.40 -14.21
CA LEU A 39 4.18 5.40 -15.27
C LEU A 39 2.93 6.25 -15.02
N ILE A 40 1.82 5.62 -14.61
CA ILE A 40 0.61 6.36 -14.25
C ILE A 40 0.87 7.31 -13.08
N TRP A 41 1.57 6.86 -12.03
CA TRP A 41 1.94 7.73 -10.91
C TRP A 41 2.84 8.91 -11.33
N LEU A 42 3.81 8.65 -12.22
CA LEU A 42 4.71 9.68 -12.74
C LEU A 42 3.97 10.70 -13.62
N MET A 43 3.01 10.24 -14.41
CA MET A 43 2.24 11.10 -15.31
C MET A 43 1.12 11.86 -14.58
N MET A 44 0.56 11.32 -13.49
CA MET A 44 -0.54 11.93 -12.73
C MET A 44 -0.39 13.45 -12.48
N PRO A 45 0.77 13.99 -12.03
CA PRO A 45 0.92 15.42 -11.79
C PRO A 45 1.03 16.31 -13.03
N THR A 46 1.20 15.72 -14.22
CA THR A 46 1.42 16.47 -15.47
C THR A 46 0.12 17.00 -16.05
N ASN A 47 0.21 18.13 -16.78
CA ASN A 47 -0.94 18.67 -17.51
C ASN A 47 -1.47 17.68 -18.56
N THR A 48 -0.58 16.93 -19.22
CA THR A 48 -0.95 15.87 -20.17
C THR A 48 -1.91 14.86 -19.55
N TYR A 49 -1.60 14.37 -18.35
CA TYR A 49 -2.49 13.44 -17.68
C TYR A 49 -3.81 14.11 -17.27
N ARG A 50 -3.76 15.28 -16.63
CA ARG A 50 -4.96 15.92 -16.08
C ARG A 50 -5.92 16.47 -17.13
N GLN A 51 -5.40 16.97 -18.25
CA GLN A 51 -6.20 17.66 -19.28
C GLN A 51 -6.55 16.76 -20.45
N ILE A 52 -5.73 15.75 -20.76
CA ILE A 52 -5.94 14.88 -21.93
C ILE A 52 -6.32 13.47 -21.50
N TRP A 53 -5.47 12.80 -20.72
CA TRP A 53 -5.67 11.37 -20.43
C TRP A 53 -6.85 11.13 -19.48
N LEU A 54 -6.91 11.84 -18.36
CA LEU A 54 -7.92 11.65 -17.33
C LEU A 54 -9.35 11.89 -17.88
N PRO A 55 -9.64 12.97 -18.63
CA PRO A 55 -10.95 13.15 -19.25
C PRO A 55 -11.29 12.03 -20.25
N GLN A 56 -10.35 11.62 -21.10
CA GLN A 56 -10.59 10.53 -22.06
C GLN A 56 -10.84 9.18 -21.38
N ILE A 57 -10.08 8.88 -20.33
CA ILE A 57 -10.25 7.67 -19.51
C ILE A 57 -11.63 7.69 -18.85
N ARG A 58 -12.01 8.82 -18.23
CA ARG A 58 -13.32 8.98 -17.59
C ARG A 58 -14.46 8.83 -18.59
N LEU A 59 -14.38 9.48 -19.74
CA LEU A 59 -15.39 9.35 -20.81
C LEU A 59 -15.57 7.89 -21.23
N LYS A 60 -14.47 7.20 -21.59
CA LYS A 60 -14.51 5.79 -22.03
C LYS A 60 -14.93 4.81 -20.91
N ALA A 61 -14.57 5.10 -19.66
CA ALA A 61 -14.94 4.24 -18.54
C ALA A 61 -16.39 4.47 -18.09
N SER A 62 -16.88 5.71 -18.16
CA SER A 62 -18.26 6.08 -17.80
C SER A 62 -19.30 5.51 -18.76
N SER A 63 -18.91 5.17 -19.99
CA SER A 63 -19.78 4.43 -20.91
C SER A 63 -19.92 2.94 -20.56
N SER A 64 -19.18 2.43 -19.57
CA SER A 64 -19.37 1.07 -19.08
C SER A 64 -20.58 0.99 -18.15
N THR A 65 -21.53 0.12 -18.50
CA THR A 65 -22.75 -0.14 -17.73
C THR A 65 -22.48 -0.56 -16.27
N TYR A 66 -21.33 -1.20 -16.01
CA TYR A 66 -21.04 -1.83 -14.71
C TYR A 66 -20.22 -0.98 -13.74
N LEU A 67 -19.39 -0.07 -14.26
CA LEU A 67 -18.44 0.67 -13.43
C LEU A 67 -18.79 2.15 -13.27
N GLY A 68 -19.66 2.69 -14.13
CA GLY A 68 -20.13 4.07 -14.05
C GLY A 68 -19.01 5.11 -14.05
N ALA A 69 -19.27 6.27 -13.46
CA ALA A 69 -18.34 7.42 -13.42
C ALA A 69 -16.99 7.09 -12.75
N GLU A 70 -16.96 6.09 -11.86
CA GLU A 70 -15.80 5.72 -11.05
C GLU A 70 -14.91 4.65 -11.68
N GLY A 71 -15.38 4.02 -12.75
CA GLY A 71 -14.69 2.94 -13.42
C GLY A 71 -13.28 3.28 -13.89
N GLY A 72 -13.07 4.54 -14.30
CA GLY A 72 -11.76 5.00 -14.77
C GLY A 72 -10.70 4.90 -13.66
N THR A 73 -11.04 5.35 -12.46
CA THR A 73 -10.10 5.36 -11.33
C THR A 73 -9.85 3.94 -10.82
N ILE A 74 -10.90 3.11 -10.75
CA ILE A 74 -10.79 1.70 -10.35
C ILE A 74 -9.89 0.93 -11.33
N LEU A 75 -10.10 1.10 -12.64
CA LEU A 75 -9.34 0.40 -13.67
C LEU A 75 -7.86 0.81 -13.67
N VAL A 76 -7.57 2.08 -13.39
CA VAL A 76 -6.20 2.62 -13.46
C VAL A 76 -5.41 2.38 -12.18
N TYR A 77 -6.03 2.51 -11.00
CA TYR A 77 -5.32 2.46 -9.72
C TYR A 77 -5.60 1.20 -8.92
N THR A 78 -6.83 0.69 -8.93
CA THR A 78 -7.21 -0.47 -8.12
C THR A 78 -6.91 -1.79 -8.82
N PHE A 79 -7.33 -1.94 -10.06
CA PHE A 79 -7.20 -3.18 -10.81
C PHE A 79 -5.75 -3.68 -10.93
N PRO A 80 -4.73 -2.85 -11.29
CA PRO A 80 -3.36 -3.34 -11.44
C PRO A 80 -2.78 -3.91 -10.15
N ILE A 81 -3.09 -3.29 -9.00
CA ILE A 81 -2.61 -3.74 -7.69
C ILE A 81 -3.25 -5.07 -7.30
N LEU A 82 -4.57 -5.20 -7.46
CA LEU A 82 -5.28 -6.45 -7.19
C LEU A 82 -4.84 -7.56 -8.14
N PHE A 83 -4.61 -7.23 -9.41
CA PHE A 83 -4.10 -8.16 -10.42
C PHE A 83 -2.70 -8.68 -10.04
N ILE A 84 -1.78 -7.81 -9.62
CA ILE A 84 -0.46 -8.21 -9.09
C ILE A 84 -0.64 -9.12 -7.86
N ALA A 85 -1.57 -8.82 -6.95
CA ALA A 85 -1.80 -9.66 -5.77
C ALA A 85 -2.30 -11.06 -6.14
N VAL A 86 -3.26 -11.17 -7.06
CA VAL A 86 -3.78 -12.47 -7.54
C VAL A 86 -2.68 -13.26 -8.25
N LEU A 87 -1.94 -12.62 -9.17
CA LEU A 87 -0.78 -13.23 -9.82
C LEU A 87 0.28 -13.69 -8.81
N GLY A 88 0.53 -12.88 -7.78
CA GLY A 88 1.42 -13.22 -6.68
C GLY A 88 0.96 -14.48 -5.94
N CYS A 89 -0.34 -14.63 -5.66
CA CYS A 89 -0.90 -15.82 -5.01
C CYS A 89 -0.64 -17.08 -5.86
N VAL A 90 -0.92 -17.01 -7.17
CA VAL A 90 -0.67 -18.12 -8.11
C VAL A 90 0.84 -18.44 -8.16
N TYR A 91 1.69 -17.41 -8.27
CA TYR A 91 3.15 -17.55 -8.29
C TYR A 91 3.68 -18.28 -7.05
N LEU A 92 3.20 -17.93 -5.86
CA LEU A 92 3.61 -18.54 -4.60
C LEU A 92 3.06 -19.97 -4.46
N HIS A 93 1.81 -20.20 -4.85
CA HIS A 93 1.21 -21.54 -4.83
C HIS A 93 1.97 -22.53 -5.72
N LEU A 94 2.30 -22.12 -6.95
CA LEU A 94 3.11 -22.91 -7.87
C LEU A 94 4.51 -23.18 -7.30
N GLY A 95 5.12 -22.19 -6.63
CA GLY A 95 6.40 -22.36 -5.96
C GLY A 95 6.36 -23.38 -4.82
N LYS A 96 5.30 -23.37 -4.00
CA LYS A 96 5.10 -24.36 -2.93
C LYS A 96 4.92 -25.78 -3.50
N LYS A 97 4.17 -25.91 -4.60
CA LYS A 97 3.98 -27.19 -5.28
C LYS A 97 5.30 -27.76 -5.78
N LEU A 98 6.16 -26.91 -6.36
CA LEU A 98 7.49 -27.29 -6.82
C LEU A 98 8.36 -27.85 -5.69
N ASN A 99 8.49 -27.09 -4.59
CA ASN A 99 9.30 -27.50 -3.43
C ASN A 99 8.80 -28.81 -2.79
N ASN A 100 7.48 -29.01 -2.73
CA ASN A 100 6.89 -30.25 -2.19
C ASN A 100 7.18 -31.46 -3.08
N HIS A 101 7.34 -31.29 -4.40
CA HIS A 101 7.74 -32.35 -5.31
C HIS A 101 9.24 -32.64 -5.23
N GLU A 102 10.08 -31.61 -5.12
CA GLU A 102 11.52 -31.77 -4.91
C GLU A 102 11.80 -32.51 -3.59
N LEU A 103 11.13 -32.16 -2.48
CA LEU A 103 11.23 -32.89 -1.20
C LEU A 103 10.82 -34.36 -1.32
N LYS A 104 9.85 -34.68 -2.18
CA LYS A 104 9.42 -36.07 -2.44
C LYS A 104 10.33 -36.82 -3.39
N SER A 105 11.07 -36.14 -4.27
CA SER A 105 12.04 -36.76 -5.19
C SER A 105 13.47 -36.81 -4.63
N SER A 106 13.73 -36.13 -3.52
CA SER A 106 15.05 -36.03 -2.86
C SER A 106 15.39 -37.25 -1.98
N SER A 107 15.06 -38.47 -2.44
CA SER A 107 15.82 -39.68 -2.11
C SER A 107 16.93 -39.96 -3.14
N SER A 108 17.09 -39.11 -4.15
CA SER A 108 18.22 -39.19 -5.09
C SER A 108 18.49 -37.84 -5.76
N SER A 109 19.77 -37.49 -5.81
CA SER A 109 20.42 -36.41 -6.58
C SER A 109 20.40 -34.99 -5.97
N SER A 110 21.55 -34.65 -5.40
CA SER A 110 22.06 -33.29 -5.25
C SER A 110 22.30 -32.69 -6.63
N SER A 111 21.72 -31.53 -6.92
CA SER A 111 22.10 -30.76 -8.10
C SER A 111 22.24 -29.27 -7.81
N GLY A 112 23.49 -28.80 -7.96
CA GLY A 112 23.88 -27.52 -8.51
C GLY A 112 23.20 -26.26 -7.97
N THR A 113 23.81 -25.67 -6.94
CA THR A 113 23.66 -24.25 -6.59
C THR A 113 23.98 -23.33 -7.78
N LYS A 114 22.97 -23.00 -8.60
CA LYS A 114 23.00 -21.81 -9.44
C LYS A 114 22.93 -20.60 -8.51
N LYS A 115 24.09 -20.01 -8.20
CA LYS A 115 24.23 -18.73 -7.49
C LYS A 115 23.36 -17.68 -8.19
N ASN A 116 22.23 -17.38 -7.57
CA ASN A 116 21.22 -16.46 -8.08
C ASN A 116 21.75 -15.02 -7.93
N ARG A 117 21.92 -14.28 -9.02
CA ARG A 117 22.31 -12.84 -8.98
C ARG A 117 21.36 -11.99 -8.10
N PHE A 118 20.12 -12.43 -7.93
CA PHE A 118 19.13 -11.85 -7.02
C PHE A 118 19.39 -12.10 -5.53
N ALA A 119 20.21 -13.10 -5.18
CA ALA A 119 20.57 -13.35 -3.78
C ALA A 119 21.41 -12.19 -3.22
N VAL A 120 22.24 -11.56 -4.07
CA VAL A 120 23.06 -10.39 -3.70
C VAL A 120 22.19 -9.19 -3.33
N TRP A 121 21.07 -8.96 -4.04
CA TRP A 121 20.16 -7.85 -3.76
C TRP A 121 19.27 -8.06 -2.51
N LYS A 122 19.09 -9.32 -2.10
CA LYS A 122 18.42 -9.69 -0.85
C LYS A 122 19.34 -9.63 0.37
N GLN A 123 20.65 -9.53 0.16
CA GLN A 123 21.61 -9.38 1.24
C GLN A 123 21.48 -7.97 1.86
N PRO A 124 21.74 -7.84 3.17
CA PRO A 124 21.71 -6.55 3.82
C PRO A 124 22.83 -5.65 3.26
N MET A 125 22.47 -4.56 2.61
CA MET A 125 23.42 -3.56 2.08
C MET A 125 23.75 -2.50 3.13
N LEU A 126 22.80 -2.14 3.99
CA LEU A 126 23.01 -1.22 5.09
C LEU A 126 22.76 -1.96 6.40
N VAL A 127 23.75 -2.02 7.28
CA VAL A 127 23.66 -2.77 8.55
C VAL A 127 23.58 -1.84 9.77
N LYS A 128 23.91 -0.55 9.61
CA LYS A 128 23.86 0.45 10.70
C LYS A 128 23.42 1.82 10.19
N GLY A 129 22.18 2.20 10.49
CA GLY A 129 21.58 3.52 10.19
C GLY A 129 20.20 3.67 10.86
N PRO A 130 19.56 4.85 10.80
CA PRO A 130 18.21 5.06 11.37
C PRO A 130 17.13 4.17 10.74
N LEU A 131 17.44 3.56 9.59
CA LEU A 131 16.61 2.62 8.85
C LEU A 131 16.88 1.14 9.19
N GLY A 132 17.79 0.85 10.13
CA GLY A 132 18.15 -0.52 10.53
C GLY A 132 18.83 -1.31 9.41
N ILE A 133 18.60 -2.63 9.39
CA ILE A 133 19.13 -3.52 8.35
C ILE A 133 18.28 -3.37 7.09
N VAL A 134 18.87 -2.90 5.99
CA VAL A 134 18.17 -2.61 4.71
C VAL A 134 18.77 -3.43 3.57
N SER A 135 17.93 -4.15 2.83
CA SER A 135 18.34 -4.85 1.61
C SER A 135 18.46 -3.90 0.40
N GLY A 136 19.19 -4.29 -0.64
CA GLY A 136 19.30 -3.48 -1.86
C GLY A 136 17.95 -3.22 -2.55
N ILE A 137 17.05 -4.21 -2.49
CA ILE A 137 15.67 -4.09 -3.01
C ILE A 137 14.91 -3.01 -2.25
N GLU A 138 14.92 -3.09 -0.92
CA GLU A 138 14.27 -2.12 -0.04
C GLU A 138 14.79 -0.69 -0.26
N LEU A 139 16.10 -0.53 -0.44
CA LEU A 139 16.71 0.78 -0.73
C LEU A 139 16.25 1.32 -2.10
N ALA A 140 16.18 0.47 -3.13
CA ALA A 140 15.71 0.88 -4.45
C ALA A 140 14.25 1.35 -4.43
N PHE A 141 13.37 0.62 -3.75
CA PHE A 141 11.97 1.04 -3.55
C PHE A 141 11.87 2.36 -2.79
N PHE A 142 12.68 2.54 -1.75
CA PHE A 142 12.72 3.78 -0.99
C PHE A 142 13.13 4.98 -1.85
N VAL A 143 14.24 4.88 -2.60
CA VAL A 143 14.71 5.95 -3.49
C VAL A 143 13.67 6.27 -4.56
N MET A 144 13.11 5.24 -5.20
CA MET A 144 12.06 5.40 -6.21
C MET A 144 10.83 6.13 -5.65
N PHE A 145 10.40 5.79 -4.44
CA PHE A 145 9.26 6.44 -3.79
C PHE A 145 9.53 7.90 -3.43
N ILE A 146 10.71 8.21 -2.88
CA ILE A 146 11.09 9.60 -2.58
C ILE A 146 11.17 10.42 -3.87
N THR A 147 11.77 9.89 -4.94
CA THR A 147 11.80 10.54 -6.25
C THR A 147 10.39 10.81 -6.78
N LEU A 148 9.47 9.84 -6.65
CA LEU A 148 8.07 10.02 -7.06
C LEU A 148 7.39 11.14 -6.25
N LEU A 149 7.61 11.20 -4.94
CA LEU A 149 7.03 12.26 -4.10
C LEU A 149 7.56 13.64 -4.47
N VAL A 150 8.89 13.79 -4.60
CA VAL A 150 9.52 15.06 -4.97
C VAL A 150 9.05 15.51 -6.35
N TRP A 151 9.01 14.59 -7.32
CA TRP A 151 8.48 14.84 -8.65
C TRP A 151 7.02 15.32 -8.58
N SER A 152 6.16 14.58 -7.88
CA SER A 152 4.75 14.90 -7.77
C SER A 152 4.52 16.28 -7.17
N LEU A 153 5.15 16.59 -6.03
CA LEU A 153 5.09 17.89 -5.37
C LEU A 153 5.55 19.01 -6.30
N SER A 154 6.73 18.87 -6.90
CA SER A 154 7.35 19.88 -7.75
C SER A 154 6.51 20.18 -8.99
N THR A 155 6.08 19.12 -9.70
CA THR A 155 5.31 19.26 -10.92
C THR A 155 3.91 19.82 -10.66
N TYR A 156 3.23 19.36 -9.60
CA TYR A 156 1.91 19.91 -9.24
C TYR A 156 1.99 21.39 -8.88
N LEU A 157 2.94 21.78 -8.01
CA LEU A 157 3.13 23.18 -7.61
C LEU A 157 3.49 24.04 -8.81
N HIS A 158 4.43 23.60 -9.65
CA HIS A 158 4.82 24.33 -10.86
C HIS A 158 3.63 24.57 -11.79
N ASN A 159 2.86 23.52 -12.09
CA ASN A 159 1.71 23.61 -12.99
C ASN A 159 0.59 24.50 -12.43
N LYS A 160 0.35 24.44 -11.10
CA LYS A 160 -0.66 25.27 -10.44
C LYS A 160 -0.23 26.73 -10.38
N PHE A 161 0.98 27.02 -9.92
CA PHE A 161 1.48 28.38 -9.74
C PHE A 161 1.64 29.13 -11.06
N LYS A 162 1.93 28.43 -12.16
CA LYS A 162 1.99 29.03 -13.50
C LYS A 162 0.68 29.70 -13.91
N ASN A 163 -0.46 29.22 -13.42
CA ASN A 163 -1.79 29.75 -13.76
C ASN A 163 -2.26 30.85 -12.79
N ILE A 164 -1.50 31.14 -11.73
CA ILE A 164 -1.84 32.16 -10.73
C ILE A 164 -1.13 33.46 -11.10
N THR A 165 -1.87 34.36 -11.73
CA THR A 165 -1.45 35.74 -12.03
C THR A 165 -2.24 36.72 -11.17
N THR A 166 -1.77 37.97 -11.07
CA THR A 166 -2.50 39.04 -10.36
C THR A 166 -3.92 39.22 -10.90
N GLN A 167 -4.12 39.06 -12.22
CA GLN A 167 -5.44 39.13 -12.85
C GLN A 167 -6.34 37.96 -12.47
N SER A 168 -5.78 36.74 -12.38
CA SER A 168 -6.51 35.54 -11.98
C SER A 168 -6.95 35.62 -10.51
N ALA A 169 -6.05 36.05 -9.62
CA ALA A 169 -6.35 36.22 -8.20
C ALA A 169 -7.40 37.33 -7.96
N ALA A 170 -7.27 38.47 -8.65
CA ALA A 170 -8.24 39.56 -8.57
C ALA A 170 -9.66 39.15 -9.01
N LYS A 171 -9.81 38.18 -9.92
CA LYS A 171 -11.11 37.63 -10.33
C LYS A 171 -11.85 36.95 -9.17
N HIS A 172 -11.11 36.40 -8.21
CA HIS A 172 -11.64 35.74 -7.01
C HIS A 172 -11.67 36.67 -5.80
N HIS A 173 -11.36 37.97 -5.96
CA HIS A 173 -11.15 38.92 -4.87
C HIS A 173 -10.05 38.50 -3.89
N GLU A 174 -9.05 37.76 -4.37
CA GLU A 174 -7.94 37.22 -3.58
C GLU A 174 -6.61 37.90 -3.90
N GLN A 175 -5.69 37.86 -2.94
CA GLN A 175 -4.29 38.19 -3.17
C GLN A 175 -3.53 36.99 -3.76
N VAL A 176 -2.44 37.27 -4.50
CA VAL A 176 -1.64 36.22 -5.17
C VAL A 176 -1.11 35.17 -4.20
N TRP A 177 -0.79 35.56 -2.96
CA TRP A 177 -0.29 34.61 -1.96
C TRP A 177 -1.41 33.72 -1.39
N GLU A 178 -2.65 34.20 -1.33
CA GLU A 178 -3.83 33.44 -0.87
C GLU A 178 -4.14 32.32 -1.88
N SER A 179 -4.24 32.64 -3.17
CA SER A 179 -4.47 31.62 -4.20
C SER A 179 -3.31 30.62 -4.31
N LYS A 180 -2.07 31.06 -4.05
CA LYS A 180 -0.90 30.15 -3.96
C LYS A 180 -1.00 29.23 -2.75
N LEU A 181 -1.49 29.74 -1.61
CA LEU A 181 -1.68 28.96 -0.40
C LEU A 181 -2.77 27.89 -0.59
N ASP A 182 -3.91 28.23 -1.19
CA ASP A 182 -4.95 27.27 -1.56
C ASP A 182 -4.39 26.16 -2.48
N SER A 183 -3.69 26.56 -3.54
CA SER A 183 -3.08 25.59 -4.45
C SER A 183 -2.04 24.70 -3.76
N ALA A 184 -1.22 25.26 -2.86
CA ALA A 184 -0.26 24.48 -2.09
C ALA A 184 -0.96 23.50 -1.12
N ALA A 185 -2.01 23.96 -0.44
CA ALA A 185 -2.82 23.15 0.46
C ALA A 185 -3.40 21.92 -0.28
N LEU A 186 -3.99 22.12 -1.46
CA LEU A 186 -4.50 21.03 -2.29
C LEU A 186 -3.40 20.03 -2.68
N VAL A 187 -2.22 20.53 -3.06
CA VAL A 187 -1.11 19.67 -3.49
C VAL A 187 -0.55 18.85 -2.32
N LEU A 188 -0.49 19.41 -1.11
CA LEU A 188 -0.14 18.65 0.09
C LEU A 188 -1.13 17.51 0.35
N GLY A 189 -2.42 17.74 0.16
CA GLY A 189 -3.45 16.70 0.24
C GLY A 189 -3.24 15.58 -0.79
N LEU A 190 -2.97 15.94 -2.05
CA LEU A 190 -2.66 14.98 -3.11
C LEU A 190 -1.39 14.16 -2.82
N ALA A 191 -0.34 14.80 -2.30
CA ALA A 191 0.89 14.12 -1.88
C ALA A 191 0.62 13.15 -0.71
N GLY A 192 -0.22 13.56 0.24
CA GLY A 192 -0.69 12.69 1.32
C GLY A 192 -1.45 11.46 0.83
N ILE A 193 -2.30 11.60 -0.20
CA ILE A 193 -3.00 10.47 -0.85
C ILE A 193 -2.01 9.49 -1.48
N VAL A 194 -0.94 9.98 -2.13
CA VAL A 194 0.13 9.12 -2.66
C VAL A 194 0.73 8.32 -1.51
N CYS A 195 1.15 8.96 -0.42
CA CYS A 195 1.71 8.26 0.75
C CYS A 195 0.72 7.25 1.35
N LEU A 196 -0.56 7.60 1.45
CA LEU A 196 -1.60 6.73 1.98
C LEU A 196 -1.81 5.50 1.11
N ALA A 197 -1.74 5.64 -0.21
CA ALA A 197 -1.86 4.53 -1.16
C ALA A 197 -0.80 3.46 -0.93
N PHE A 198 0.39 3.81 -0.41
CA PHE A 198 1.44 2.84 -0.09
C PHE A 198 1.48 2.40 1.38
N LEU A 199 0.79 3.09 2.29
CA LEU A 199 0.89 2.93 3.75
C LEU A 199 0.63 1.50 4.25
N PHE A 200 -0.30 0.78 3.62
CA PHE A 200 -0.77 -0.52 4.09
C PHE A 200 -0.01 -1.72 3.50
N PHE A 201 0.73 -1.56 2.40
CA PHE A 201 1.51 -2.67 1.83
C PHE A 201 2.50 -3.29 2.84
N PRO A 202 3.29 -2.51 3.60
CA PRO A 202 4.29 -3.10 4.50
C PRO A 202 3.69 -3.91 5.66
N VAL A 203 2.46 -3.61 6.06
CA VAL A 203 1.76 -4.26 7.18
C VAL A 203 0.83 -5.39 6.75
N ALA A 204 0.64 -5.59 5.44
CA ALA A 204 -0.12 -6.70 4.90
C ALA A 204 0.72 -8.01 4.93
N ARG A 205 0.99 -8.56 6.12
CA ARG A 205 2.04 -9.57 6.35
C ARG A 205 1.92 -10.86 5.52
N GLY A 206 0.71 -11.33 5.26
CA GLY A 206 0.41 -12.50 4.44
C GLY A 206 0.10 -12.16 2.98
N SER A 207 0.23 -10.89 2.58
CA SER A 207 0.01 -10.47 1.19
C SER A 207 1.07 -11.06 0.27
N SER A 208 0.61 -11.60 -0.86
CA SER A 208 1.47 -12.13 -1.91
C SER A 208 2.33 -11.07 -2.59
N VAL A 209 1.94 -9.79 -2.51
CA VAL A 209 2.63 -8.67 -3.17
C VAL A 209 4.06 -8.53 -2.65
N LEU A 210 4.26 -8.44 -1.33
CA LEU A 210 5.60 -8.33 -0.74
C LEU A 210 6.49 -9.51 -1.13
N ALA A 211 5.95 -10.73 -1.02
CA ALA A 211 6.69 -11.95 -1.32
C ALA A 211 7.05 -12.08 -2.82
N LEU A 212 6.21 -11.56 -3.73
CA LEU A 212 6.50 -11.52 -5.17
C LEU A 212 7.73 -10.66 -5.48
N PHE A 213 7.89 -9.53 -4.79
CA PHE A 213 9.08 -8.68 -4.87
C PHE A 213 10.25 -9.16 -3.99
N GLY A 214 10.05 -10.25 -3.23
CA GLY A 214 11.07 -10.81 -2.35
C GLY A 214 11.31 -10.01 -1.06
N LEU A 215 10.34 -9.20 -0.66
CA LEU A 215 10.32 -8.44 0.59
C LEU A 215 9.61 -9.23 1.71
N SER A 216 10.00 -8.98 2.96
CA SER A 216 9.31 -9.50 4.14
C SER A 216 8.57 -8.38 4.87
N SER A 217 7.47 -8.71 5.52
CA SER A 217 6.71 -7.73 6.31
C SER A 217 7.43 -7.29 7.58
N GLU A 218 8.25 -8.17 8.17
CA GLU A 218 9.12 -7.86 9.31
C GLU A 218 10.16 -6.79 8.95
N GLY A 219 10.82 -6.93 7.80
CA GLY A 219 11.73 -5.91 7.29
C GLY A 219 11.01 -4.63 6.89
N SER A 220 9.78 -4.75 6.39
CA SER A 220 9.04 -3.62 5.82
C SER A 220 8.34 -2.73 6.85
N ILE A 221 8.16 -3.17 8.11
CA ILE A 221 7.44 -2.39 9.14
C ILE A 221 8.02 -0.99 9.36
N LYS A 222 9.33 -0.81 9.18
CA LYS A 222 10.00 0.50 9.21
C LYS A 222 9.39 1.46 8.19
N TYR A 223 9.06 0.99 6.99
CA TYR A 223 8.44 1.81 5.94
C TYR A 223 7.01 2.19 6.28
N HIS A 224 6.25 1.34 6.97
CA HIS A 224 4.93 1.73 7.47
C HIS A 224 5.03 2.88 8.48
N ILE A 225 6.01 2.85 9.38
CA ILE A 225 6.25 3.93 10.34
C ILE A 225 6.59 5.24 9.60
N TRP A 226 7.55 5.19 8.66
CA TRP A 226 7.94 6.35 7.85
C TRP A 226 6.79 6.90 7.01
N LEU A 227 6.05 6.04 6.30
CA LEU A 227 4.87 6.43 5.53
C LEU A 227 3.78 7.01 6.44
N GLY A 228 3.58 6.46 7.63
CA GLY A 228 2.65 7.00 8.63
C GLY A 228 3.02 8.44 9.01
N HIS A 229 4.29 8.70 9.32
CA HIS A 229 4.76 10.07 9.58
C HIS A 229 4.51 11.00 8.38
N LEU A 230 4.80 10.55 7.15
CA LEU A 230 4.59 11.37 5.95
C LEU A 230 3.12 11.67 5.68
N VAL A 231 2.23 10.66 5.78
CA VAL A 231 0.78 10.82 5.60
C VAL A 231 0.25 11.85 6.59
N LEU A 232 0.56 11.69 7.88
CA LEU A 232 0.05 12.59 8.90
C LEU A 232 0.67 13.99 8.81
N ALA A 233 1.95 14.11 8.45
CA ALA A 233 2.58 15.41 8.22
C ALA A 233 1.93 16.14 7.04
N PHE A 234 1.73 15.48 5.89
CA PHE A 234 1.11 16.10 4.72
C PHE A 234 -0.36 16.46 4.98
N PHE A 235 -1.15 15.60 5.62
CA PHE A 235 -2.55 15.91 5.93
C PHE A 235 -2.70 17.00 6.99
N THR A 236 -1.81 17.05 7.99
CA THR A 236 -1.78 18.16 8.96
C THR A 236 -1.41 19.47 8.27
N ALA A 237 -0.38 19.48 7.42
CA ALA A 237 0.01 20.67 6.67
C ALA A 237 -1.08 21.13 5.69
N HIS A 238 -1.72 20.20 4.99
CA HIS A 238 -2.89 20.44 4.14
C HIS A 238 -4.02 21.14 4.91
N GLY A 239 -4.44 20.57 6.05
CA GLY A 239 -5.49 21.15 6.88
C GLY A 239 -5.11 22.53 7.43
N LEU A 240 -3.89 22.68 7.94
CA LEU A 240 -3.41 23.95 8.49
C LEU A 240 -3.34 25.05 7.42
N CYS A 241 -2.85 24.75 6.21
CA CYS A 241 -2.83 25.72 5.12
C CYS A 241 -4.24 26.16 4.71
N TYR A 242 -5.22 25.24 4.68
CA TYR A 242 -6.61 25.59 4.41
C TYR A 242 -7.23 26.46 5.50
N ILE A 243 -6.98 26.16 6.78
CA ILE A 243 -7.44 26.98 7.91
C ILE A 243 -6.88 28.40 7.80
N ILE A 244 -5.59 28.56 7.50
CA ILE A 244 -4.95 29.88 7.33
C ILE A 244 -5.55 30.61 6.12
N TYR A 245 -5.74 29.92 4.99
CA TYR A 245 -6.35 30.49 3.80
C TYR A 245 -7.77 30.98 4.07
N TRP A 246 -8.64 30.16 4.67
CA TRP A 246 -10.01 30.54 5.00
C TRP A 246 -10.09 31.64 6.07
N ALA A 247 -9.14 31.69 7.00
CA ALA A 247 -9.04 32.80 7.95
C ALA A 247 -8.72 34.12 7.23
N ALA A 248 -7.80 34.09 6.25
CA ALA A 248 -7.37 35.27 5.52
C ALA A 248 -8.43 35.79 4.54
N THR A 249 -9.21 34.90 3.94
CA THR A 249 -10.26 35.25 2.97
C THR A 249 -11.65 35.43 3.58
N GLU A 250 -11.75 35.43 4.92
CA GLU A 250 -13.01 35.54 5.68
C GLU A 250 -14.02 34.40 5.39
N GLN A 251 -13.53 33.22 4.99
CA GLN A 251 -14.33 32.04 4.62
C GLN A 251 -14.25 30.91 5.66
N ILE A 252 -14.02 31.21 6.94
CA ILE A 252 -13.89 30.21 8.02
C ILE A 252 -15.08 29.24 8.12
N SER A 253 -16.28 29.66 7.71
CA SER A 253 -17.46 28.79 7.65
C SER A 253 -17.26 27.53 6.82
N GLN A 254 -16.32 27.53 5.86
CA GLN A 254 -15.94 26.37 5.05
C GLN A 254 -15.49 25.17 5.90
N MET A 255 -14.89 25.39 7.08
CA MET A 255 -14.45 24.31 7.97
C MET A 255 -15.61 23.38 8.39
N VAL A 256 -16.81 23.94 8.56
CA VAL A 256 -17.98 23.23 9.09
C VAL A 256 -18.88 22.68 7.98
N ILE A 257 -18.47 22.80 6.71
CA ILE A 257 -19.27 22.31 5.59
C ILE A 257 -19.18 20.79 5.49
N TRP A 258 -20.36 20.17 5.42
CA TRP A 258 -20.55 18.76 5.10
C TRP A 258 -21.29 18.65 3.76
N ASP A 259 -20.55 18.56 2.67
CA ASP A 259 -21.13 18.37 1.34
C ASP A 259 -21.55 16.92 1.10
N LYS A 260 -22.66 16.73 0.37
CA LYS A 260 -23.16 15.41 -0.03
C LYS A 260 -22.39 14.81 -1.20
N VAL A 261 -21.75 15.65 -2.01
CA VAL A 261 -21.04 15.26 -3.24
C VAL A 261 -19.71 15.99 -3.28
N GLY A 262 -18.62 15.25 -3.50
CA GLY A 262 -17.29 15.83 -3.60
C GLY A 262 -16.57 15.86 -2.25
N VAL A 263 -16.07 17.04 -1.88
CA VAL A 263 -15.19 17.19 -0.71
C VAL A 263 -15.96 17.64 0.51
N SER A 264 -15.93 16.84 1.58
CA SER A 264 -16.58 17.17 2.87
C SER A 264 -15.53 17.55 3.92
N ASN A 265 -15.48 18.81 4.32
CA ASN A 265 -14.41 19.35 5.17
C ASN A 265 -14.47 18.77 6.60
N VAL A 266 -15.65 18.73 7.20
CA VAL A 266 -15.85 18.13 8.54
C VAL A 266 -15.44 16.66 8.56
N ALA A 267 -15.72 15.91 7.49
CA ALA A 267 -15.23 14.53 7.39
C ALA A 267 -13.69 14.50 7.36
N GLY A 268 -13.05 15.44 6.65
CA GLY A 268 -11.59 15.59 6.65
C GLY A 268 -11.02 15.89 8.03
N GLU A 269 -11.66 16.78 8.79
CA GLU A 269 -11.26 17.11 10.16
C GLU A 269 -11.38 15.91 11.11
N LEU A 270 -12.48 15.16 11.04
CA LEU A 270 -12.69 13.94 11.85
C LEU A 270 -11.69 12.83 11.48
N ALA A 271 -11.37 12.69 10.19
CA ALA A 271 -10.32 11.79 9.74
C ALA A 271 -8.96 12.22 10.32
N LEU A 272 -8.58 13.49 10.16
CA LEU A 272 -7.31 14.01 10.66
C LEU A 272 -7.20 13.88 12.18
N LEU A 273 -8.26 14.18 12.93
CA LEU A 273 -8.30 14.04 14.39
C LEU A 273 -8.03 12.59 14.82
N SER A 274 -8.72 11.63 14.20
CA SER A 274 -8.48 10.20 14.43
C SER A 274 -7.02 9.82 14.11
N GLY A 275 -6.51 10.35 13.01
CA GLY A 275 -5.11 10.23 12.58
C GLY A 275 -4.10 10.75 13.61
N LEU A 276 -4.33 11.94 14.15
CA LEU A 276 -3.45 12.58 15.14
C LEU A 276 -3.43 11.80 16.46
N PHE A 277 -4.56 11.24 16.91
CA PHE A 277 -4.58 10.36 18.08
C PHE A 277 -3.77 9.09 17.87
N MET A 278 -3.91 8.43 16.71
CA MET A 278 -3.07 7.29 16.35
C MET A 278 -1.58 7.68 16.32
N TRP A 279 -1.28 8.85 15.76
CA TRP A 279 0.10 9.31 15.58
C TRP A 279 0.79 9.64 16.90
N ALA A 280 0.10 10.35 17.79
CA ALA A 280 0.59 10.68 19.12
C ALA A 280 0.91 9.41 19.92
N THR A 281 -0.01 8.44 19.93
CA THR A 281 0.17 7.18 20.68
C THR A 281 1.22 6.24 20.06
N ALA A 282 1.52 6.40 18.76
CA ALA A 282 2.59 5.66 18.09
C ALA A 282 4.01 6.15 18.41
N ILE A 283 4.18 7.32 19.07
CA ILE A 283 5.48 7.86 19.45
C ILE A 283 6.25 6.82 20.30
N PRO A 284 7.53 6.52 19.99
CA PRO A 284 8.28 5.45 20.66
C PRO A 284 8.36 5.54 22.19
N ARG A 285 8.28 6.76 22.76
CA ARG A 285 8.25 6.95 24.21
C ARG A 285 6.92 6.48 24.83
N ILE A 286 5.79 6.78 24.18
CA ILE A 286 4.45 6.41 24.64
C ILE A 286 4.23 4.93 24.39
N ARG A 287 4.42 4.46 23.15
CA ARG A 287 4.23 3.06 22.76
C ARG A 287 5.01 2.05 23.62
N ARG A 288 6.25 2.39 24.02
CA ARG A 288 7.08 1.50 24.86
C ARG A 288 6.63 1.45 26.32
N LYS A 289 6.00 2.52 26.84
CA LYS A 289 5.50 2.58 28.22
C LYS A 289 4.05 2.11 28.33
N MET A 290 3.23 2.37 27.32
CA MET A 290 1.80 2.14 27.29
C MET A 290 1.41 1.43 25.98
N PHE A 291 1.80 0.16 25.86
CA PHE A 291 1.56 -0.61 24.64
C PHE A 291 0.07 -0.84 24.36
N GLU A 292 -0.73 -1.11 25.39
CA GLU A 292 -2.18 -1.30 25.25
C GLU A 292 -2.87 -0.05 24.71
N LEU A 293 -2.52 1.13 25.23
CA LEU A 293 -3.03 2.40 24.74
C LEU A 293 -2.73 2.54 23.25
N PHE A 294 -1.46 2.40 22.85
CA PHE A 294 -1.07 2.42 21.45
C PHE A 294 -1.87 1.41 20.61
N PHE A 295 -2.01 0.17 21.08
CA PHE A 295 -2.66 -0.89 20.32
C PHE A 295 -4.14 -0.59 20.09
N TYR A 296 -4.87 -0.17 21.13
CA TYR A 296 -6.30 0.13 21.03
C TYR A 296 -6.56 1.43 20.25
N THR A 297 -5.78 2.48 20.47
CA THR A 297 -5.92 3.71 19.68
C THR A 297 -5.56 3.51 18.22
N HIS A 298 -4.65 2.59 17.88
CA HIS A 298 -4.33 2.34 16.48
C HIS A 298 -5.54 1.82 15.69
N TYR A 299 -6.55 1.18 16.32
CA TYR A 299 -7.79 0.78 15.63
C TYR A 299 -8.62 1.95 15.13
N LEU A 300 -8.34 3.19 15.57
CA LEU A 300 -8.92 4.40 14.99
C LEU A 300 -8.58 4.54 13.49
N TYR A 301 -7.70 3.70 12.92
CA TYR A 301 -7.51 3.61 11.48
C TYR A 301 -8.83 3.33 10.74
N ILE A 302 -9.79 2.64 11.38
CA ILE A 302 -11.11 2.36 10.81
C ILE A 302 -11.89 3.67 10.64
N LEU A 303 -11.93 4.49 11.70
CA LEU A 303 -12.58 5.81 11.66
C LEU A 303 -11.86 6.74 10.69
N PHE A 304 -10.53 6.76 10.72
CA PHE A 304 -9.69 7.52 9.79
C PHE A 304 -10.03 7.19 8.33
N MET A 305 -10.06 5.90 7.97
CA MET A 305 -10.34 5.48 6.59
C MET A 305 -11.79 5.76 6.19
N PHE A 306 -12.75 5.55 7.10
CA PHE A 306 -14.16 5.84 6.84
C PHE A 306 -14.38 7.32 6.53
N PHE A 307 -13.91 8.22 7.40
CA PHE A 307 -14.05 9.65 7.20
C PHE A 307 -13.18 10.16 6.05
N PHE A 308 -12.02 9.55 5.76
CA PHE A 308 -11.23 9.86 4.58
C PHE A 308 -12.03 9.61 3.28
N ILE A 309 -12.73 8.48 3.16
CA ILE A 309 -13.56 8.17 1.99
C ILE A 309 -14.68 9.22 1.83
N LEU A 310 -15.31 9.63 2.93
CA LEU A 310 -16.33 10.68 2.93
C LEU A 310 -15.74 12.05 2.58
N HIS A 311 -14.50 12.32 2.98
CA HIS A 311 -13.83 13.57 2.72
C HIS A 311 -13.45 13.76 1.25
N VAL A 312 -12.87 12.76 0.58
CA VAL A 312 -12.38 12.92 -0.81
C VAL A 312 -13.35 12.37 -1.88
N GLY A 313 -14.42 11.72 -1.45
CA GLY A 313 -15.34 10.99 -2.30
C GLY A 313 -14.78 9.64 -2.80
N ILE A 314 -15.68 8.76 -3.26
CA ILE A 314 -15.33 7.40 -3.66
C ILE A 314 -14.28 7.37 -4.79
N ALA A 315 -14.37 8.32 -5.73
CA ALA A 315 -13.48 8.46 -6.87
C ALA A 315 -12.01 8.51 -6.44
N TYR A 316 -11.66 9.50 -5.62
CA TYR A 316 -10.29 9.70 -5.17
C TYR A 316 -9.90 8.67 -4.11
N ALA A 317 -10.85 8.19 -3.31
CA ALA A 317 -10.59 7.13 -2.35
C ALA A 317 -10.08 5.85 -3.04
N CYS A 318 -10.61 5.48 -4.22
CA CYS A 318 -10.16 4.31 -4.99
C CYS A 318 -8.68 4.35 -5.41
N ILE A 319 -8.01 5.50 -5.34
CA ILE A 319 -6.55 5.61 -5.53
C ILE A 319 -5.80 4.99 -4.34
N ALA A 320 -6.26 5.24 -3.11
CA ALA A 320 -5.60 4.80 -1.87
C ALA A 320 -6.13 3.47 -1.31
N LEU A 321 -7.39 3.13 -1.61
CA LEU A 321 -8.06 1.92 -1.13
C LEU A 321 -7.40 0.56 -1.49
N PRO A 322 -6.65 0.37 -2.60
CA PRO A 322 -6.18 -0.96 -2.97
C PRO A 322 -5.24 -1.59 -1.91
N SER A 323 -4.34 -0.79 -1.33
CA SER A 323 -3.45 -1.30 -0.29
C SER A 323 -4.20 -1.56 1.02
N PHE A 324 -5.17 -0.71 1.36
CA PHE A 324 -6.05 -0.91 2.51
C PHE A 324 -6.90 -2.19 2.36
N TYR A 325 -7.45 -2.43 1.18
CA TYR A 325 -8.21 -3.65 0.87
C TYR A 325 -7.36 -4.91 1.05
N LEU A 326 -6.14 -4.93 0.51
CA LEU A 326 -5.22 -6.06 0.69
C LEU A 326 -4.88 -6.28 2.17
N PHE A 327 -4.73 -5.21 2.94
CA PHE A 327 -4.54 -5.30 4.39
C PHE A 327 -5.76 -5.88 5.12
N LEU A 328 -6.98 -5.52 4.73
CA LEU A 328 -8.21 -6.09 5.30
C LEU A 328 -8.33 -7.59 5.00
N VAL A 329 -8.08 -8.01 3.75
CA VAL A 329 -8.08 -9.42 3.36
C VAL A 329 -7.05 -10.21 4.18
N ASP A 330 -5.82 -9.70 4.28
CA ASP A 330 -4.76 -10.28 5.08
C ASP A 330 -5.11 -10.35 6.58
N ARG A 331 -5.71 -9.29 7.14
CA ARG A 331 -6.21 -9.27 8.52
C ARG A 331 -7.27 -10.35 8.74
N TYR A 332 -8.23 -10.50 7.82
CA TYR A 332 -9.29 -11.49 7.91
C TYR A 332 -8.73 -12.93 7.84
N LEU A 333 -7.82 -13.20 6.90
CA LEU A 333 -7.16 -14.50 6.79
C LEU A 333 -6.38 -14.86 8.07
N ARG A 334 -5.68 -13.90 8.66
CA ARG A 334 -5.00 -14.12 9.95
C ARG A 334 -5.95 -14.41 11.08
N PHE A 335 -7.10 -13.73 11.14
CA PHE A 335 -8.12 -14.01 12.15
C PHE A 335 -8.69 -15.43 12.04
N LEU A 336 -8.86 -15.94 10.81
CA LEU A 336 -9.25 -17.34 10.59
C LEU A 336 -8.14 -18.31 11.02
N GLN A 337 -6.88 -17.97 10.75
CA GLN A 337 -5.71 -18.80 11.10
C GLN A 337 -5.37 -18.77 12.60
N SER A 338 -5.67 -17.70 13.32
CA SER A 338 -5.27 -17.49 14.73
C SER A 338 -6.17 -18.21 15.75
N ARG A 339 -6.97 -19.18 15.31
CA ARG A 339 -7.89 -19.94 16.18
C ARG A 339 -7.23 -21.10 16.91
N THR A 340 -5.95 -21.37 16.64
CA THR A 340 -5.18 -22.44 17.27
C THR A 340 -4.32 -21.89 18.40
N SER A 341 -4.65 -22.26 19.64
CA SER A 341 -3.80 -22.03 20.81
C SER A 341 -2.82 -23.20 20.97
N THR A 342 -1.54 -22.91 21.19
CA THR A 342 -0.54 -23.90 21.60
C THR A 342 -0.21 -23.71 23.07
N ARG A 343 -0.09 -24.82 23.82
CA ARG A 343 0.26 -24.77 25.24
C ARG A 343 1.75 -24.48 25.40
N LEU A 344 2.12 -23.52 26.23
CA LEU A 344 3.51 -23.34 26.66
C LEU A 344 3.92 -24.49 27.59
N ILE A 345 4.98 -25.21 27.24
CA ILE A 345 5.55 -26.31 28.03
C ILE A 345 6.57 -25.76 29.01
N PHE A 346 7.48 -24.92 28.52
CA PHE A 346 8.61 -24.43 29.31
C PHE A 346 9.10 -23.08 28.79
N ALA A 347 9.59 -22.23 29.69
CA ALA A 347 10.18 -20.94 29.37
C ALA A 347 11.49 -20.76 30.15
N ARG A 348 12.55 -20.32 29.48
CA ARG A 348 13.88 -20.09 30.08
C ARG A 348 14.48 -18.78 29.59
N VAL A 349 15.08 -18.02 30.49
CA VAL A 349 15.92 -16.87 30.14
C VAL A 349 17.36 -17.35 30.04
N LEU A 350 17.98 -17.12 28.89
CA LEU A 350 19.37 -17.45 28.61
C LEU A 350 20.30 -16.32 29.07
N PRO A 351 21.60 -16.59 29.33
CA PRO A 351 22.56 -15.60 29.81
C PRO A 351 22.73 -14.37 28.90
N CYS A 352 22.38 -14.48 27.62
CA CYS A 352 22.41 -13.39 26.63
C CYS A 352 21.09 -12.59 26.56
N GLU A 353 20.32 -12.54 27.64
CA GLU A 353 19.01 -11.84 27.72
C GLU A 353 17.98 -12.35 26.67
N THR A 354 18.16 -13.58 26.19
CA THR A 354 17.27 -14.19 25.21
C THR A 354 16.26 -15.10 25.91
N LEU A 355 14.99 -15.02 25.51
CA LEU A 355 13.92 -15.86 26.04
C LEU A 355 13.68 -17.08 25.14
N GLU A 356 13.89 -18.27 25.68
CA GLU A 356 13.55 -19.55 25.06
C GLU A 356 12.15 -19.98 25.48
N LEU A 357 11.26 -20.26 24.53
CA LEU A 357 9.89 -20.72 24.77
C LEU A 357 9.65 -22.05 24.04
N ASN A 358 9.35 -23.11 24.79
CA ASN A 358 9.01 -24.43 24.26
C ASN A 358 7.48 -24.60 24.24
N LEU A 359 6.91 -24.78 23.05
CA LEU A 359 5.46 -24.87 22.84
C LEU A 359 5.05 -26.30 22.47
N ALA A 360 3.88 -26.74 22.93
CA ALA A 360 3.30 -28.03 22.58
C ALA A 360 2.88 -28.07 21.11
N LYS A 361 3.20 -29.18 20.43
CA LYS A 361 2.80 -29.42 19.04
C LYS A 361 1.29 -29.68 18.97
N THR A 362 0.58 -28.95 18.13
CA THR A 362 -0.85 -29.17 17.88
C THR A 362 -1.07 -30.46 17.09
N PRO A 363 -2.01 -31.35 17.48
CA PRO A 363 -2.33 -32.55 16.70
C PRO A 363 -2.93 -32.10 15.35
N GLY A 364 -2.22 -32.35 14.25
CA GLY A 364 -2.62 -31.93 12.90
C GLY A 364 -1.49 -31.38 12.02
N ASN A 365 -0.38 -30.92 12.63
CA ASN A 365 0.84 -30.55 11.90
C ASN A 365 1.86 -31.71 11.89
N THR A 366 1.48 -32.87 11.34
CA THR A 366 2.46 -33.79 10.74
C THR A 366 2.87 -33.21 9.38
N LEU A 367 3.65 -32.14 9.41
CA LEU A 367 4.64 -31.94 8.35
C LEU A 367 5.59 -33.13 8.51
N ALA A 368 5.40 -34.13 7.64
CA ALA A 368 6.38 -35.18 7.41
C ALA A 368 7.72 -34.50 7.14
N GLY A 369 8.73 -34.95 7.89
CA GLY A 369 10.09 -34.42 7.85
C GLY A 369 10.80 -34.63 6.52
#